data_AF-A0A9D2IMF9-F1
#
_entry.id   AF-A0A9D2IMF9-F1
#
_cell.length_a   1.000
_cell.length_b   1.000
_cell.length_c   1.000
_cell.angle_alpha   90.00
_cell.angle_beta   90.00
_cell.angle_gamma   90.00
#
_symmetry.space_group_name_H-M   'P 1'
#
loop_
_entity.id
_entity.type
_entity.pdbx_description
1 polymer ?
#
loop_
_entity_poly.entity_id
_entity_poly.type
_entity_poly.pdbx_seq_one_letter_code
_entity_poly.pdbx_strand_id
1 'polypeptide(L)'
;MIDINEIRKRAQQASEKAADAMKKTFEKSEELINNIEVPSSEKEASLSSAEAEEQINASTERQVEILGQMLGADGMAQMAVNEELLQKMVNEKVAEATASTTDNLMGQLFGEDMGVLAAALEMLEMDDADEEEEPIWSLELEQNLYTTLEETMARIEALPEPEPIPYQKNDAKWERFGILLSGIVSTLNDHNLDSMDVEEHIPVMEQKVVSLVRRSWGINGRSDLLDMIRYLAQEGYIMRYQLYGEASSPEELMDETMDEDDRESTMRAWRFAQQYKSQYAPGFMAGWDIGRAAMLTRWGCYLGWLTESEAVGILWDLSQKVVEELHSWREFAQSYLFGGLMWKLLCGDSSAGSYLGYIADAATDLLTGKSDENSGQWRDFAWPAQRKIGFA
;
A
#
# COMPACT_ATOMS: atom_id res chain seq x y z
N MET A 1 -26.01 26.48 -3.31
CA MET A 1 -26.64 25.27 -3.89
C MET A 1 -25.53 24.58 -4.67
N ILE A 2 -25.18 23.36 -4.30
CA ILE A 2 -24.08 22.61 -4.89
C ILE A 2 -24.67 21.73 -5.99
N ASP A 3 -24.07 21.70 -7.19
CA ASP A 3 -24.55 20.82 -8.25
C ASP A 3 -23.99 19.40 -8.05
N ILE A 4 -24.86 18.53 -7.54
CA ILE A 4 -24.54 17.13 -7.27
C ILE A 4 -24.17 16.38 -8.56
N ASN A 5 -24.69 16.78 -9.73
CA ASN A 5 -24.34 16.15 -11.00
C ASN A 5 -22.94 16.56 -11.46
N GLU A 6 -22.54 17.81 -11.21
CA GLU A 6 -21.18 18.27 -11.51
C GLU A 6 -20.14 17.62 -10.57
N ILE A 7 -20.49 17.39 -9.30
CA ILE A 7 -19.64 16.62 -8.37
C ILE A 7 -19.57 15.15 -8.79
N ARG A 8 -20.71 14.48 -9.02
CA ARG A 8 -20.75 13.08 -9.49
C ARG A 8 -19.87 12.89 -10.72
N LYS A 9 -20.00 13.77 -11.72
CA LYS A 9 -19.18 13.74 -12.93
C LYS A 9 -17.68 13.93 -12.66
N ARG A 10 -17.29 14.77 -11.70
CA ARG A 10 -15.87 14.97 -11.34
C ARG A 10 -15.28 13.78 -10.58
N ALA A 11 -15.99 13.23 -9.61
CA ALA A 11 -15.57 12.04 -8.85
C ALA A 11 -15.46 10.81 -9.77
N GLN A 12 -16.45 10.62 -10.64
CA GLN A 12 -16.42 9.59 -11.68
C GLN A 12 -15.22 9.79 -12.63
N GLN A 13 -15.01 10.99 -13.18
CA GLN A 13 -13.84 11.29 -14.02
C GLN A 13 -12.49 11.26 -13.30
N ALA A 14 -12.46 11.26 -11.97
CA ALA A 14 -11.25 11.03 -11.19
C ALA A 14 -10.99 9.53 -10.98
N SER A 15 -12.05 8.77 -10.66
CA SER A 15 -12.03 7.30 -10.55
C SER A 15 -11.65 6.63 -11.87
N GLU A 16 -12.27 7.05 -12.98
CA GLU A 16 -11.94 6.60 -14.35
C GLU A 16 -10.45 6.81 -14.65
N LYS A 17 -9.93 8.03 -14.43
CA LYS A 17 -8.51 8.35 -14.67
C LYS A 17 -7.54 7.60 -13.77
N ALA A 18 -7.94 7.27 -12.54
CA ALA A 18 -7.13 6.45 -11.65
C ALA A 18 -7.06 5.00 -12.16
N ALA A 19 -8.20 4.43 -12.60
CA ALA A 19 -8.25 3.10 -13.21
C ALA A 19 -7.47 3.04 -14.53
N ASP A 20 -7.70 3.98 -15.45
CA ASP A 20 -6.93 4.14 -16.70
C ASP A 20 -5.42 4.24 -16.44
N ALA A 21 -5.02 5.04 -15.45
CA ALA A 21 -3.61 5.21 -15.10
C ALA A 21 -2.98 3.93 -14.54
N MET A 22 -3.74 3.14 -13.77
CA MET A 22 -3.30 1.84 -13.27
C MET A 22 -3.23 0.81 -14.40
N LYS A 23 -4.32 0.57 -15.15
CA LYS A 23 -4.41 -0.36 -16.30
C LYS A 23 -3.26 -0.11 -17.29
N LYS A 24 -3.04 1.16 -17.65
CA LYS A 24 -1.96 1.61 -18.55
C LYS A 24 -0.54 1.58 -17.95
N THR A 25 -0.40 1.45 -16.63
CA THR A 25 0.89 1.23 -15.96
C THR A 25 1.22 -0.25 -15.89
N PHE A 26 0.22 -1.11 -15.65
CA PHE A 26 0.34 -2.56 -15.79
C PHE A 26 0.73 -2.95 -17.23
N GLU A 27 -0.07 -2.56 -18.24
CA GLU A 27 0.22 -2.76 -19.68
C GLU A 27 1.66 -2.38 -20.04
N LYS A 28 2.13 -1.21 -19.57
CA LYS A 28 3.50 -0.74 -19.84
C LYS A 28 4.57 -1.52 -19.11
N SER A 29 4.31 -2.02 -17.90
CA SER A 29 5.25 -2.85 -17.17
C SER A 29 5.38 -4.24 -17.81
N GLU A 30 4.27 -4.76 -18.32
CA GLU A 30 4.18 -6.01 -19.07
C GLU A 30 4.84 -5.89 -20.45
N GLU A 31 4.64 -4.78 -21.18
CA GLU A 31 5.44 -4.43 -22.36
C GLU A 31 6.93 -4.34 -22.01
N LEU A 32 7.31 -3.76 -20.87
CA LEU A 32 8.71 -3.64 -20.48
C LEU A 32 9.36 -5.00 -20.20
N ILE A 33 8.62 -5.92 -19.58
CA ILE A 33 9.07 -7.29 -19.29
C ILE A 33 9.19 -8.09 -20.59
N ASN A 34 8.17 -8.06 -21.45
CA ASN A 34 8.17 -8.76 -22.74
C ASN A 34 9.22 -8.22 -23.74
N ASN A 35 9.65 -6.96 -23.60
CA ASN A 35 10.75 -6.41 -24.41
C ASN A 35 12.16 -6.76 -23.87
N ILE A 36 12.29 -7.51 -22.77
CA ILE A 36 13.58 -8.05 -22.28
C ILE A 36 13.82 -9.44 -22.91
N GLU A 37 13.77 -9.51 -24.25
CA GLU A 37 14.33 -10.65 -24.97
C GLU A 37 15.85 -10.63 -24.89
N VAL A 38 16.45 -11.78 -24.55
CA VAL A 38 17.91 -11.96 -24.56
C VAL A 38 18.43 -11.78 -25.99
N PRO A 39 19.35 -10.83 -26.27
CA PRO A 39 19.68 -10.42 -27.63
C PRO A 39 20.47 -11.51 -28.38
N SER A 40 19.74 -12.33 -29.15
CA SER A 40 20.32 -13.22 -30.15
C SER A 40 20.86 -12.41 -31.35
N SER A 41 21.95 -12.88 -31.95
CA SER A 41 22.68 -12.15 -32.98
C SER A 41 22.07 -12.28 -34.38
N GLU A 42 21.81 -11.17 -35.07
CA GLU A 42 22.55 -10.73 -36.28
C GLU A 42 21.95 -9.46 -36.94
N LYS A 43 22.82 -8.47 -37.26
CA LYS A 43 22.89 -7.60 -38.50
C LYS A 43 21.63 -6.93 -39.08
N GLU A 44 21.64 -5.74 -39.69
CA GLU A 44 22.60 -4.66 -40.05
C GLU A 44 21.71 -3.46 -40.54
N ALA A 45 22.09 -2.18 -40.73
CA ALA A 45 23.30 -1.35 -40.58
C ALA A 45 22.88 0.14 -40.75
N SER A 46 23.60 1.18 -40.30
CA SER A 46 24.71 1.30 -39.35
C SER A 46 24.98 2.77 -38.96
N LEU A 47 25.55 2.98 -37.77
CA LEU A 47 26.46 4.08 -37.41
C LEU A 47 27.68 3.39 -36.75
N SER A 48 28.90 3.91 -36.88
CA SER A 48 30.07 3.17 -36.38
C SER A 48 30.15 3.26 -34.85
N SER A 49 30.21 2.10 -34.17
CA SER A 49 30.27 2.07 -32.71
C SER A 49 31.58 2.69 -32.19
N ALA A 50 32.68 2.52 -32.94
CA ALA A 50 33.98 3.10 -32.62
C ALA A 50 33.95 4.64 -32.47
N GLU A 51 33.26 5.36 -33.36
CA GLU A 51 33.16 6.83 -33.27
C GLU A 51 32.26 7.28 -32.09
N ALA A 52 31.27 6.47 -31.72
CA ALA A 52 30.44 6.70 -30.54
C ALA A 52 31.19 6.39 -29.24
N GLU A 53 31.93 5.28 -29.20
CA GLU A 53 32.77 4.85 -28.08
C GLU A 53 33.94 5.83 -27.86
N GLU A 54 34.59 6.34 -28.91
CA GLU A 54 35.59 7.41 -28.77
C GLU A 54 34.99 8.70 -28.20
N GLN A 55 33.78 9.11 -28.62
CA GLN A 55 33.13 10.29 -28.04
C GLN A 55 32.68 10.07 -26.59
N ILE A 56 32.15 8.89 -26.26
CA ILE A 56 31.76 8.55 -24.89
C ILE A 56 32.99 8.49 -23.98
N ASN A 57 34.07 7.82 -24.40
CA ASN A 57 35.32 7.78 -23.65
C ASN A 57 35.94 9.19 -23.49
N ALA A 58 36.06 9.98 -24.56
CA ALA A 58 36.58 11.35 -24.47
C ALA A 58 35.68 12.29 -23.64
N SER A 59 34.38 12.02 -23.53
CA SER A 59 33.48 12.75 -22.62
C SER A 59 33.66 12.31 -21.16
N THR A 60 33.90 11.00 -20.93
CA THR A 60 34.13 10.40 -19.61
C THR A 60 35.49 10.82 -19.05
N GLU A 61 36.56 10.76 -19.85
CA GLU A 61 37.88 11.28 -19.51
C GLU A 61 37.83 12.76 -19.12
N ARG A 62 37.04 13.58 -19.83
CA ARG A 62 36.81 14.99 -19.45
C ARG A 62 36.04 15.15 -18.14
N GLN A 63 35.05 14.30 -17.87
CA GLN A 63 34.35 14.33 -16.58
C GLN A 63 35.29 13.93 -15.42
N VAL A 64 36.15 12.93 -15.63
CA VAL A 64 37.18 12.51 -14.67
C VAL A 64 38.25 13.59 -14.50
N GLU A 65 38.68 14.29 -15.57
CA GLU A 65 39.60 15.42 -15.50
C GLU A 65 38.99 16.58 -14.69
N ILE A 66 37.71 16.90 -14.92
CA ILE A 66 36.97 17.94 -14.18
C ILE A 66 36.81 17.54 -12.70
N LEU A 67 36.47 16.29 -12.38
CA LEU A 67 36.43 15.79 -10.99
C LEU A 67 37.81 15.88 -10.33
N GLY A 68 38.87 15.46 -11.01
CA GLY A 68 40.25 15.53 -10.51
C GLY A 68 40.71 16.96 -10.21
N GLN A 69 40.28 17.93 -11.02
CA GLN A 69 40.53 19.36 -10.77
C GLN A 69 39.68 19.92 -9.61
N MET A 70 38.50 19.36 -9.32
CA MET A 70 37.65 19.77 -8.19
C MET A 70 38.03 19.13 -6.85
N LEU A 71 38.44 17.87 -6.84
CA LEU A 71 38.66 17.06 -5.63
C LEU A 71 40.14 16.97 -5.22
N GLY A 72 41.07 17.20 -6.16
CA GLY A 72 42.50 17.11 -5.91
C GLY A 72 43.01 15.68 -5.67
N ALA A 73 44.32 15.55 -5.49
CA ALA A 73 44.98 14.24 -5.39
C ALA A 73 44.52 13.41 -4.19
N ASP A 74 44.34 14.04 -3.01
CA ASP A 74 43.88 13.33 -1.80
C ASP A 74 42.42 12.86 -1.92
N GLY A 75 41.55 13.65 -2.58
CA GLY A 75 40.15 13.26 -2.81
C GLY A 75 40.02 12.07 -3.76
N MET A 76 40.79 12.06 -4.85
CA MET A 76 40.87 10.92 -5.77
C MET A 76 41.45 9.68 -5.07
N ALA A 77 42.46 9.85 -4.20
CA ALA A 77 43.02 8.75 -3.42
C ALA A 77 42.01 8.18 -2.41
N GLN A 78 41.21 9.02 -1.73
CA GLN A 78 40.15 8.56 -0.84
C GLN A 78 39.04 7.80 -1.58
N MET A 79 38.65 8.24 -2.78
CA MET A 79 37.66 7.51 -3.59
C MET A 79 38.19 6.14 -4.02
N ALA A 80 39.42 6.05 -4.54
CA ALA A 80 40.03 4.78 -4.93
C ALA A 80 40.20 3.82 -3.74
N VAL A 81 40.57 4.33 -2.56
CA VAL A 81 40.67 3.52 -1.32
C VAL A 81 39.30 3.06 -0.83
N ASN A 82 38.24 3.88 -0.93
CA ASN A 82 36.88 3.46 -0.61
C ASN A 82 36.35 2.41 -1.60
N GLU A 83 36.69 2.52 -2.89
CA GLU A 83 36.33 1.56 -3.93
C GLU A 83 37.06 0.22 -3.76
N GLU A 84 38.38 0.22 -3.51
CA GLU A 84 39.12 -0.99 -3.11
C GLU A 84 38.57 -1.60 -1.81
N LEU A 85 38.20 -0.77 -0.81
CA LEU A 85 37.62 -1.25 0.44
C LEU A 85 36.27 -1.92 0.22
N LEU A 86 35.37 -1.32 -0.56
CA LEU A 86 34.08 -1.89 -0.96
C LEU A 86 34.28 -3.19 -1.72
N GLN A 87 35.12 -3.19 -2.76
CA GLN A 87 35.35 -4.37 -3.59
C GLN A 87 36.00 -5.51 -2.78
N LYS A 88 36.91 -5.18 -1.84
CA LYS A 88 37.48 -6.14 -0.91
C LYS A 88 36.45 -6.69 0.06
N MET A 89 35.57 -5.85 0.61
CA MET A 89 34.51 -6.28 1.53
C MET A 89 33.47 -7.18 0.85
N VAL A 90 33.11 -6.87 -0.41
CA VAL A 90 32.27 -7.71 -1.27
C VAL A 90 32.96 -9.04 -1.56
N ASN A 91 34.24 -9.03 -1.97
CA ASN A 91 34.99 -10.25 -2.25
C ASN A 91 35.19 -11.13 -1.00
N GLU A 92 35.42 -10.53 0.17
CA GLU A 92 35.50 -11.26 1.46
C GLU A 92 34.14 -11.84 1.84
N LYS A 93 33.03 -11.11 1.63
CA LYS A 93 31.67 -11.64 1.83
C LYS A 93 31.31 -12.77 0.88
N VAL A 94 31.70 -12.70 -0.39
CA VAL A 94 31.49 -13.78 -1.38
C VAL A 94 32.36 -15.01 -1.06
N ALA A 95 33.59 -14.82 -0.58
CA ALA A 95 34.45 -15.92 -0.11
C ALA A 95 33.91 -16.58 1.18
N GLU A 96 33.34 -15.79 2.09
CA GLU A 96 32.69 -16.28 3.31
C GLU A 96 31.39 -17.04 2.99
N ALA A 97 30.56 -16.51 2.09
CA ALA A 97 29.33 -17.15 1.61
C ALA A 97 29.57 -18.47 0.85
N THR A 98 30.67 -18.58 0.08
CA THR A 98 31.03 -19.80 -0.67
C THR A 98 31.76 -20.86 0.18
N ALA A 99 32.14 -20.54 1.41
CA ALA A 99 32.71 -21.49 2.37
C ALA A 99 31.66 -22.13 3.30
N SER A 100 30.51 -21.48 3.49
CA SER A 100 29.36 -22.07 4.17
C SER A 100 28.57 -22.99 3.22
N THR A 101 27.94 -24.04 3.74
CA THR A 101 27.16 -24.97 2.90
C THR A 101 25.86 -24.31 2.44
N THR A 102 25.63 -24.27 1.13
CA THR A 102 24.71 -23.36 0.43
C THR A 102 23.28 -23.34 1.01
N ASP A 103 22.78 -24.48 1.45
CA ASP A 103 21.40 -24.65 1.93
C ASP A 103 21.08 -23.84 3.20
N ASN A 104 22.10 -23.43 3.97
CA ASN A 104 21.93 -22.76 5.27
C ASN A 104 22.17 -21.24 5.25
N LEU A 105 22.39 -20.64 4.06
CA LEU A 105 22.63 -19.19 3.94
C LEU A 105 21.34 -18.39 3.68
N MET A 106 20.39 -18.92 2.91
CA MET A 106 19.13 -18.19 2.65
C MET A 106 18.30 -18.02 3.92
N GLY A 107 18.13 -19.07 4.74
CA GLY A 107 17.42 -19.00 6.03
C GLY A 107 18.13 -18.24 7.17
N GLN A 108 19.26 -17.57 6.89
CA GLN A 108 19.92 -16.67 7.86
C GLN A 108 20.16 -15.25 7.34
N LEU A 109 20.04 -15.01 6.03
CA LEU A 109 19.96 -13.66 5.43
C LEU A 109 18.51 -13.20 5.25
N PHE A 110 17.60 -14.13 5.03
CA PHE A 110 16.15 -13.96 5.18
C PHE A 110 15.78 -14.73 6.44
N GLY A 111 15.53 -14.00 7.53
CA GLY A 111 15.09 -14.60 8.79
C GLY A 111 13.70 -15.25 8.65
N GLU A 112 13.36 -16.11 9.62
CA GLU A 112 12.10 -16.85 9.66
C GLU A 112 10.90 -15.94 10.04
N ASP A 113 10.58 -14.95 9.20
CA ASP A 113 9.30 -14.21 9.23
C ASP A 113 8.94 -13.69 7.81
N MET A 114 7.77 -14.09 7.29
CA MET A 114 7.32 -13.79 5.91
C MET A 114 6.67 -12.39 5.82
N GLY A 115 7.43 -11.35 6.19
CA GLY A 115 6.91 -10.02 6.51
C GLY A 115 6.61 -9.03 5.37
N VAL A 116 6.39 -9.44 4.12
CA VAL A 116 6.14 -8.50 2.99
C VAL A 116 4.84 -8.84 2.25
N LEU A 117 3.72 -8.83 2.96
CA LEU A 117 2.41 -9.38 2.53
C LEU A 117 1.23 -8.39 2.65
N ALA A 118 1.43 -7.10 2.38
CA ALA A 118 0.33 -6.25 1.89
C ALA A 118 0.44 -5.92 0.38
N ALA A 119 1.64 -6.06 -0.19
CA ALA A 119 1.98 -5.69 -1.56
C ALA A 119 2.36 -6.88 -2.45
N ALA A 120 2.76 -8.01 -1.86
CA ALA A 120 2.97 -9.25 -2.61
C ALA A 120 1.64 -10.00 -2.88
N LEU A 121 0.56 -9.65 -2.18
CA LEU A 121 -0.82 -10.13 -2.39
C LEU A 121 -1.52 -9.55 -3.65
N GLU A 122 -0.71 -9.07 -4.59
CA GLU A 122 -1.07 -8.73 -5.98
C GLU A 122 -0.07 -9.33 -7.00
N MET A 123 1.03 -10.00 -6.56
CA MET A 123 2.10 -10.49 -7.46
C MET A 123 2.81 -11.80 -7.02
N LEU A 124 2.35 -12.51 -5.99
CA LEU A 124 2.89 -13.83 -5.58
C LEU A 124 1.84 -14.96 -5.57
N GLU A 125 0.94 -14.95 -6.55
CA GLU A 125 0.21 -16.15 -7.02
C GLU A 125 0.69 -16.52 -8.45
N MET A 126 2.00 -16.35 -8.73
CA MET A 126 2.60 -16.62 -10.06
C MET A 126 3.94 -17.38 -10.06
N ASP A 127 4.60 -17.58 -8.92
CA ASP A 127 5.88 -18.31 -8.83
C ASP A 127 5.78 -19.49 -7.84
N ASP A 128 6.04 -20.71 -8.34
CA ASP A 128 6.26 -21.97 -7.61
C ASP A 128 5.11 -22.54 -6.74
N ALA A 129 3.86 -22.41 -7.21
CA ALA A 129 2.77 -23.37 -6.91
C ALA A 129 2.25 -24.00 -8.22
N ASP A 130 1.63 -25.19 -8.16
CA ASP A 130 0.97 -25.80 -9.32
C ASP A 130 -0.13 -24.89 -9.89
N GLU A 131 -0.40 -24.97 -11.20
CA GLU A 131 -1.48 -24.23 -11.90
C GLU A 131 -2.88 -24.68 -11.41
N GLU A 132 -3.30 -24.25 -10.22
CA GLU A 132 -4.71 -24.32 -9.81
C GLU A 132 -5.50 -23.30 -10.66
N GLU A 133 -6.49 -23.78 -11.42
CA GLU A 133 -7.34 -22.92 -12.26
C GLU A 133 -8.00 -21.82 -11.39
N GLU A 134 -7.73 -20.55 -11.69
CA GLU A 134 -8.30 -19.42 -10.94
C GLU A 134 -9.82 -19.58 -10.72
N PRO A 135 -10.31 -19.56 -9.46
CA PRO A 135 -11.70 -19.85 -9.14
C PRO A 135 -12.70 -18.97 -9.92
N ILE A 136 -13.34 -19.56 -10.93
CA ILE A 136 -14.31 -18.88 -11.80
C ILE A 136 -15.37 -18.19 -10.94
N TRP A 137 -15.50 -16.87 -11.13
CA TRP A 137 -16.45 -16.05 -10.39
C TRP A 137 -17.87 -16.59 -10.49
N SER A 138 -18.46 -16.85 -9.33
CA SER A 138 -19.80 -17.40 -9.20
C SER A 138 -20.54 -16.74 -8.05
N LEU A 139 -21.86 -16.72 -8.14
CA LEU A 139 -22.73 -16.20 -7.08
C LEU A 139 -22.59 -17.01 -5.77
N GLU A 140 -22.15 -18.26 -5.86
CA GLU A 140 -21.81 -19.09 -4.69
C GLU A 140 -20.50 -18.63 -4.04
N LEU A 141 -19.46 -18.33 -4.82
CA LEU A 141 -18.22 -17.72 -4.31
C LEU A 141 -18.49 -16.36 -3.64
N GLU A 142 -19.28 -15.48 -4.28
CA GLU A 142 -19.68 -14.20 -3.69
C GLU A 142 -20.39 -14.38 -2.33
N GLN A 143 -21.36 -15.30 -2.25
CA GLN A 143 -22.10 -15.57 -1.01
C GLN A 143 -21.22 -16.20 0.08
N ASN A 144 -20.23 -17.02 -0.29
CA ASN A 144 -19.25 -17.58 0.63
C ASN A 144 -18.28 -16.49 1.15
N LEU A 145 -17.88 -15.54 0.31
CA LEU A 145 -17.08 -14.37 0.73
C LEU A 145 -17.87 -13.44 1.66
N TYR A 146 -19.16 -13.21 1.40
CA TYR A 146 -20.04 -12.44 2.29
C TYR A 146 -20.15 -13.12 3.67
N THR A 147 -20.36 -14.44 3.70
CA THR A 147 -20.39 -15.23 4.94
C THR A 147 -19.07 -15.17 5.70
N THR A 148 -17.95 -15.32 4.97
CA THR A 148 -16.59 -15.21 5.52
C THR A 148 -16.34 -13.84 6.14
N LEU A 149 -16.78 -12.76 5.49
CA LEU A 149 -16.70 -11.40 6.02
C LEU A 149 -17.51 -11.24 7.31
N GLU A 150 -18.78 -11.65 7.32
CA GLU A 150 -19.66 -11.56 8.49
C GLU A 150 -19.10 -12.34 9.70
N GLU A 151 -18.66 -13.59 9.49
CA GLU A 151 -18.01 -14.40 10.54
C GLU A 151 -16.69 -13.77 11.04
N THR A 152 -15.93 -13.13 10.15
CA THR A 152 -14.67 -12.46 10.50
C THR A 152 -14.90 -11.18 11.29
N MET A 153 -15.84 -10.34 10.87
CA MET A 153 -16.24 -9.13 11.62
C MET A 153 -16.77 -9.50 13.02
N ALA A 154 -17.55 -10.58 13.14
CA ALA A 154 -18.03 -11.10 14.42
C ALA A 154 -16.92 -11.69 15.30
N ARG A 155 -15.89 -12.34 14.73
CA ARG A 155 -14.69 -12.76 15.46
C ARG A 155 -13.92 -11.56 16.01
N ILE A 156 -13.71 -10.52 15.19
CA ILE A 156 -13.07 -9.27 15.62
C ILE A 156 -13.89 -8.59 16.74
N GLU A 157 -15.23 -8.56 16.65
CA GLU A 157 -16.09 -7.97 17.70
C GLU A 157 -15.90 -8.64 19.07
N ALA A 158 -15.62 -9.94 19.09
CA ALA A 158 -15.43 -10.71 20.32
C ALA A 158 -14.05 -10.50 20.98
N LEU A 159 -13.12 -9.78 20.36
CA LEU A 159 -11.78 -9.55 20.90
C LEU A 159 -11.78 -8.53 22.06
N PRO A 160 -10.85 -8.67 23.02
CA PRO A 160 -10.68 -7.66 24.07
C PRO A 160 -10.11 -6.36 23.50
N GLU A 161 -10.65 -5.22 23.95
CA GLU A 161 -10.14 -3.88 23.63
C GLU A 161 -10.25 -3.02 24.91
N PRO A 162 -9.32 -2.09 25.18
CA PRO A 162 -9.49 -1.09 26.23
C PRO A 162 -10.71 -0.19 25.99
N GLU A 163 -11.34 0.26 27.09
CA GLU A 163 -12.41 1.29 27.05
C GLU A 163 -11.87 2.61 26.45
N PRO A 164 -12.60 3.25 25.51
CA PRO A 164 -12.18 4.53 24.92
C PRO A 164 -11.94 5.62 25.97
N ILE A 165 -10.86 6.40 25.81
CA ILE A 165 -10.44 7.45 26.76
C ILE A 165 -10.57 8.85 26.16
N PRO A 166 -10.82 9.92 26.93
CA PRO A 166 -10.89 11.28 26.38
C PRO A 166 -9.53 11.79 25.84
N TYR A 167 -9.55 12.49 24.69
CA TYR A 167 -8.40 13.18 24.10
C TYR A 167 -8.66 14.69 24.05
N GLN A 168 -7.72 15.49 24.54
CA GLN A 168 -7.78 16.96 24.40
C GLN A 168 -7.50 17.37 22.94
N LYS A 169 -7.74 18.63 22.51
CA LYS A 169 -7.50 18.99 21.10
C LYS A 169 -6.01 18.95 20.74
N ASN A 170 -5.15 19.42 21.64
CA ASN A 170 -3.71 19.54 21.45
C ASN A 170 -2.97 18.43 22.24
N ASP A 171 -3.55 17.23 22.26
CA ASP A 171 -3.06 16.09 23.01
C ASP A 171 -2.02 15.33 22.17
N ALA A 172 -0.82 15.11 22.71
CA ALA A 172 0.25 14.39 22.00
C ALA A 172 -0.16 12.95 21.61
N LYS A 173 -1.17 12.40 22.29
CA LYS A 173 -1.78 11.13 21.90
C LYS A 173 -2.34 11.09 20.47
N TRP A 174 -2.68 12.23 19.85
CA TRP A 174 -3.18 12.23 18.46
C TRP A 174 -2.13 11.83 17.44
N GLU A 175 -0.87 12.16 17.69
CA GLU A 175 0.25 11.77 16.82
C GLU A 175 0.42 10.25 16.84
N ARG A 176 0.43 9.66 18.05
CA ARG A 176 0.44 8.21 18.26
C ARG A 176 -0.80 7.52 17.68
N PHE A 177 -1.99 8.08 17.88
CA PHE A 177 -3.22 7.55 17.31
C PHE A 177 -3.14 7.51 15.78
N GLY A 178 -2.74 8.62 15.16
CA GLY A 178 -2.62 8.75 13.71
C GLY A 178 -1.61 7.77 13.08
N ILE A 179 -0.49 7.50 13.76
CA ILE A 179 0.45 6.44 13.36
C ILE A 179 -0.24 5.07 13.42
N LEU A 180 -0.95 4.77 14.51
CA LEU A 180 -1.63 3.48 14.71
C LEU A 180 -2.82 3.25 13.76
N LEU A 181 -3.35 4.29 13.09
CA LEU A 181 -4.31 4.13 11.99
C LEU A 181 -3.71 3.38 10.78
N SER A 182 -2.39 3.45 10.57
CA SER A 182 -1.75 2.61 9.53
C SER A 182 -1.59 1.14 9.95
N GLY A 183 -2.04 0.78 11.17
CA GLY A 183 -1.76 -0.48 11.86
C GLY A 183 -1.78 -1.71 10.96
N ILE A 184 -2.92 -2.04 10.36
CA ILE A 184 -3.09 -3.23 9.52
C ILE A 184 -2.05 -3.28 8.38
N VAL A 185 -1.87 -2.18 7.63
CA VAL A 185 -0.93 -2.14 6.50
C VAL A 185 0.52 -2.15 6.98
N SER A 186 0.79 -1.63 8.18
CA SER A 186 2.12 -1.71 8.79
C SER A 186 2.44 -3.15 9.22
N THR A 187 1.53 -3.84 9.92
CA THR A 187 1.68 -5.23 10.33
C THR A 187 1.86 -6.18 9.14
N LEU A 188 1.12 -5.94 8.04
CA LEU A 188 1.23 -6.73 6.81
C LEU A 188 2.52 -6.50 6.01
N ASN A 189 3.31 -5.46 6.29
CA ASN A 189 4.63 -5.20 5.65
C ASN A 189 5.78 -5.16 6.67
N ASP A 190 5.58 -5.73 7.87
CA ASP A 190 6.52 -5.73 9.00
C ASP A 190 7.12 -4.34 9.33
N HIS A 191 6.32 -3.29 9.13
CA HIS A 191 6.73 -1.93 9.46
C HIS A 191 6.60 -1.67 10.96
N ASN A 192 7.61 -0.99 11.51
CA ASN A 192 7.54 -0.42 12.83
C ASN A 192 6.32 0.51 12.96
N LEU A 193 5.71 0.51 14.13
CA LEU A 193 4.54 1.33 14.48
C LEU A 193 4.83 2.27 15.65
N ASP A 194 6.09 2.37 16.08
CA ASP A 194 6.50 3.11 17.28
C ASP A 194 6.83 4.58 17.03
N SER A 195 7.21 4.95 15.81
CA SER A 195 7.46 6.32 15.37
C SER A 195 6.79 6.64 14.02
N MET A 196 7.05 7.84 13.47
CA MET A 196 6.64 8.19 12.10
C MET A 196 7.25 7.24 11.06
N ASP A 197 8.55 6.99 11.19
CA ASP A 197 9.33 6.13 10.29
C ASP A 197 8.85 4.68 10.34
N VAL A 198 8.89 4.00 9.20
CA VAL A 198 8.32 2.66 9.01
C VAL A 198 9.33 1.54 9.16
N GLU A 199 10.60 1.79 8.85
CA GLU A 199 11.72 0.86 8.90
C GLU A 199 13.04 1.68 8.89
N GLU A 200 14.21 1.03 8.96
CA GLU A 200 15.48 1.76 8.97
C GLU A 200 15.78 2.40 7.61
N HIS A 201 16.30 3.65 7.63
CA HIS A 201 16.74 4.37 6.43
C HIS A 201 17.97 3.75 5.76
N ILE A 202 17.74 2.63 5.06
CA ILE A 202 18.72 1.89 4.28
C ILE A 202 18.25 1.92 2.81
N PRO A 203 19.11 2.26 1.82
CA PRO A 203 18.68 2.44 0.44
C PRO A 203 17.88 1.27 -0.17
N VAL A 204 18.12 0.02 0.24
CA VAL A 204 17.32 -1.13 -0.22
C VAL A 204 15.90 -1.14 0.33
N MET A 205 15.69 -0.69 1.57
CA MET A 205 14.37 -0.55 2.21
C MET A 205 13.62 0.64 1.58
N GLU A 206 14.29 1.78 1.42
CA GLU A 206 13.74 2.93 0.68
C GLU A 206 13.34 2.55 -0.76
N GLN A 207 14.17 1.80 -1.50
CA GLN A 207 13.80 1.34 -2.84
C GLN A 207 12.64 0.32 -2.83
N LYS A 208 12.49 -0.54 -1.82
CA LYS A 208 11.29 -1.40 -1.67
C LYS A 208 10.04 -0.54 -1.56
N VAL A 209 10.02 0.44 -0.65
CA VAL A 209 8.86 1.32 -0.42
C VAL A 209 8.56 2.19 -1.65
N VAL A 210 9.57 2.75 -2.34
CA VAL A 210 9.37 3.45 -3.62
C VAL A 210 8.76 2.51 -4.67
N SER A 211 9.23 1.27 -4.77
CA SER A 211 8.76 0.30 -5.78
C SER A 211 7.36 -0.24 -5.50
N LEU A 212 6.98 -0.30 -4.23
CA LEU A 212 5.61 -0.55 -3.78
C LEU A 212 4.69 0.62 -4.15
N VAL A 213 5.00 1.82 -3.66
CA VAL A 213 4.16 3.01 -3.83
C VAL A 213 4.02 3.42 -5.31
N ARG A 214 4.99 3.10 -6.17
CA ARG A 214 4.86 3.30 -7.61
C ARG A 214 3.98 2.25 -8.32
N ARG A 215 4.10 0.97 -7.97
CA ARG A 215 3.38 -0.12 -8.67
C ARG A 215 1.91 -0.18 -8.24
N SER A 216 1.64 -0.44 -6.96
CA SER A 216 0.25 -0.66 -6.47
C SER A 216 -0.58 0.63 -6.33
N TRP A 217 0.03 1.83 -6.42
CA TRP A 217 -0.68 3.10 -6.26
C TRP A 217 -0.49 4.10 -7.42
N GLY A 218 0.43 3.85 -8.35
CA GLY A 218 0.77 4.80 -9.43
C GLY A 218 1.43 6.10 -8.95
N ILE A 219 1.82 6.20 -7.68
CA ILE A 219 2.35 7.43 -7.07
C ILE A 219 3.84 7.54 -7.39
N ASN A 220 4.20 8.53 -8.20
CA ASN A 220 5.57 8.75 -8.66
C ASN A 220 6.33 9.80 -7.84
N GLY A 221 5.62 10.64 -7.08
CA GLY A 221 6.18 11.53 -6.07
C GLY A 221 5.15 12.33 -5.28
N ARG A 222 5.61 13.42 -4.64
CA ARG A 222 4.84 14.23 -3.67
C ARG A 222 3.47 14.73 -4.14
N SER A 223 3.29 15.10 -5.42
CA SER A 223 1.98 15.62 -5.88
C SER A 223 0.94 14.51 -5.85
N ASP A 224 1.19 13.44 -6.60
CA ASP A 224 0.35 12.25 -6.71
C ASP A 224 0.03 11.66 -5.34
N LEU A 225 1.01 11.67 -4.42
CA LEU A 225 0.81 11.28 -3.02
C LEU A 225 -0.23 12.16 -2.32
N LEU A 226 -0.05 13.48 -2.34
CA LEU A 226 -0.96 14.43 -1.68
C LEU A 226 -2.33 14.45 -2.36
N ASP A 227 -2.41 14.16 -3.66
CA ASP A 227 -3.66 14.02 -4.40
C ASP A 227 -4.38 12.72 -4.01
N MET A 228 -3.69 11.59 -3.89
CA MET A 228 -4.24 10.30 -3.43
C MET A 228 -4.71 10.36 -1.96
N ILE A 229 -3.90 10.94 -1.07
CA ILE A 229 -4.28 11.16 0.34
C ILE A 229 -5.55 12.02 0.41
N ARG A 230 -5.66 13.08 -0.40
CA ARG A 230 -6.87 13.90 -0.47
C ARG A 230 -8.07 13.15 -1.05
N TYR A 231 -7.88 12.29 -2.06
CA TYR A 231 -8.94 11.43 -2.59
C TYR A 231 -9.48 10.47 -1.52
N LEU A 232 -8.62 9.72 -0.83
CA LEU A 232 -9.05 8.81 0.26
C LEU A 232 -9.70 9.58 1.43
N ALA A 233 -9.14 10.74 1.81
CA ALA A 233 -9.66 11.53 2.91
C ALA A 233 -11.00 12.24 2.62
N GLN A 234 -11.42 12.40 1.35
CA GLN A 234 -12.60 13.19 0.98
C GLN A 234 -13.66 12.41 0.18
N GLU A 235 -13.24 11.51 -0.70
CA GLU A 235 -14.12 10.73 -1.59
C GLU A 235 -13.99 9.22 -1.29
N GLY A 236 -12.92 8.59 -1.75
CA GLY A 236 -12.57 7.20 -1.44
C GLY A 236 -13.65 6.16 -1.72
N TYR A 237 -13.61 5.08 -0.96
CA TYR A 237 -14.63 4.05 -0.90
C TYR A 237 -15.88 4.49 -0.14
N ILE A 238 -15.80 5.48 0.77
CA ILE A 238 -16.98 6.14 1.37
C ILE A 238 -17.93 6.63 0.25
N MET A 239 -17.42 7.42 -0.70
CA MET A 239 -18.20 7.95 -1.82
C MET A 239 -18.60 6.84 -2.80
N ARG A 240 -17.70 5.90 -3.11
CA ARG A 240 -18.00 4.79 -4.04
C ARG A 240 -19.12 3.90 -3.48
N TYR A 241 -19.07 3.54 -2.20
CA TYR A 241 -20.11 2.76 -1.53
C TYR A 241 -21.45 3.50 -1.46
N GLN A 242 -21.43 4.81 -1.18
CA GLN A 242 -22.65 5.63 -1.25
C GLN A 242 -23.28 5.60 -2.65
N LEU A 243 -22.50 5.87 -3.70
CA LEU A 243 -23.00 5.85 -5.08
C LEU A 243 -23.56 4.47 -5.46
N TYR A 244 -22.87 3.40 -5.08
CA TYR A 244 -23.28 2.03 -5.38
C TYR A 244 -24.54 1.61 -4.61
N GLY A 245 -24.73 2.09 -3.37
CA GLY A 245 -25.94 1.87 -2.57
C GLY A 245 -27.12 2.79 -2.94
N GLU A 246 -26.86 3.95 -3.56
CA GLU A 246 -27.90 4.82 -4.11
C GLU A 246 -28.41 4.35 -5.48
N ALA A 247 -27.57 3.65 -6.27
CA ALA A 247 -27.92 3.16 -7.60
C ALA A 247 -29.08 2.16 -7.60
N SER A 248 -30.06 2.40 -8.48
CA SER A 248 -31.27 1.58 -8.65
C SER A 248 -30.98 0.26 -9.35
N SER A 249 -29.99 0.24 -10.25
CA SER A 249 -29.51 -0.91 -11.00
C SER A 249 -28.03 -0.72 -11.36
N PRO A 250 -27.26 -1.79 -11.64
CA PRO A 250 -25.81 -1.66 -11.89
C PRO A 250 -25.50 -0.87 -13.16
N GLU A 251 -26.42 -0.79 -14.13
CA GLU A 251 -26.27 -0.01 -15.35
C GLU A 251 -26.22 1.52 -15.09
N GLU A 252 -26.69 2.00 -13.93
CA GLU A 252 -26.53 3.41 -13.52
C GLU A 252 -25.08 3.76 -13.11
N LEU A 253 -24.22 2.73 -12.96
CA LEU A 253 -22.80 2.85 -12.59
C LEU A 253 -21.86 2.56 -13.76
N MET A 254 -22.40 2.15 -14.92
CA MET A 254 -21.64 1.76 -16.10
C MET A 254 -21.63 2.87 -17.17
N ASP A 255 -20.58 2.88 -17.99
CA ASP A 255 -20.53 3.68 -19.23
C ASP A 255 -20.29 2.81 -20.49
N GLU A 256 -20.13 3.44 -21.65
CA GLU A 256 -19.97 2.77 -22.96
C GLU A 256 -18.55 2.27 -23.25
N THR A 257 -17.55 2.66 -22.45
CA THR A 257 -16.12 2.33 -22.63
C THR A 257 -15.65 1.14 -21.80
N MET A 258 -16.36 0.79 -20.73
CA MET A 258 -16.06 -0.38 -19.90
C MET A 258 -16.14 -1.69 -20.71
N ASP A 259 -15.16 -2.57 -20.53
CA ASP A 259 -15.19 -3.94 -21.05
C ASP A 259 -16.09 -4.86 -20.20
N GLU A 260 -16.16 -6.16 -20.54
CA GLU A 260 -17.07 -7.09 -19.87
C GLU A 260 -16.62 -7.39 -18.43
N ASP A 261 -15.31 -7.42 -18.18
CA ASP A 261 -14.72 -7.74 -16.88
C ASP A 261 -14.90 -6.56 -15.89
N ASP A 262 -14.67 -5.32 -16.37
CA ASP A 262 -15.00 -4.08 -15.65
C ASP A 262 -16.50 -3.99 -15.32
N ARG A 263 -17.38 -4.48 -16.22
CA ARG A 263 -18.83 -4.56 -15.98
C ARG A 263 -19.20 -5.61 -14.93
N GLU A 264 -18.66 -6.82 -15.02
CA GLU A 264 -18.91 -7.85 -14.01
C GLU A 264 -18.46 -7.41 -12.61
N SER A 265 -17.27 -6.80 -12.50
CA SER A 265 -16.76 -6.25 -11.24
C SER A 265 -17.64 -5.14 -10.68
N THR A 266 -18.17 -4.28 -11.55
CA THR A 266 -19.19 -3.28 -11.18
C THR A 266 -20.47 -3.94 -10.65
N MET A 267 -20.91 -5.04 -11.27
CA MET A 267 -22.08 -5.81 -10.80
C MET A 267 -21.82 -6.54 -9.47
N ARG A 268 -20.64 -7.14 -9.27
CA ARG A 268 -20.20 -7.79 -8.02
C ARG A 268 -20.24 -6.81 -6.85
N ALA A 269 -19.63 -5.63 -7.02
CA ALA A 269 -19.59 -4.61 -5.99
C ALA A 269 -20.92 -3.86 -5.80
N TRP A 270 -21.76 -3.75 -6.83
CA TRP A 270 -23.14 -3.26 -6.67
C TRP A 270 -23.95 -4.24 -5.82
N ARG A 271 -23.91 -5.56 -6.09
CA ARG A 271 -24.59 -6.58 -5.25
C ARG A 271 -24.18 -6.45 -3.77
N PHE A 272 -22.89 -6.31 -3.50
CA PHE A 272 -22.34 -6.08 -2.16
C PHE A 272 -22.91 -4.81 -1.50
N ALA A 273 -22.94 -3.68 -2.22
CA ALA A 273 -23.52 -2.45 -1.68
C ALA A 273 -25.04 -2.58 -1.40
N GLN A 274 -25.80 -3.19 -2.31
CA GLN A 274 -27.24 -3.39 -2.14
C GLN A 274 -27.58 -4.32 -0.97
N GLN A 275 -26.76 -5.35 -0.72
CA GLN A 275 -26.87 -6.24 0.44
C GLN A 275 -26.72 -5.47 1.75
N TYR A 276 -25.63 -4.70 1.88
CA TYR A 276 -25.20 -4.16 3.17
C TYR A 276 -25.68 -2.75 3.53
N LYS A 277 -26.16 -1.94 2.56
CA LYS A 277 -26.53 -0.52 2.78
C LYS A 277 -27.66 -0.28 3.79
N SER A 278 -28.35 -1.32 4.23
CA SER A 278 -29.38 -1.25 5.27
C SER A 278 -28.84 -1.46 6.69
N GLN A 279 -27.61 -1.97 6.80
CA GLN A 279 -26.90 -2.28 8.05
C GLN A 279 -25.75 -1.29 8.29
N TYR A 280 -24.97 -0.98 7.26
CA TYR A 280 -23.80 -0.10 7.35
C TYR A 280 -24.02 1.18 6.52
N ALA A 281 -23.79 2.34 7.16
CA ALA A 281 -23.80 3.64 6.49
C ALA A 281 -22.47 3.88 5.75
N PRO A 282 -22.40 4.79 4.75
CA PRO A 282 -21.15 5.04 4.01
C PRO A 282 -19.94 5.45 4.87
N GLY A 283 -20.17 6.12 6.02
CA GLY A 283 -19.13 6.41 7.00
C GLY A 283 -18.41 5.18 7.54
N PHE A 284 -19.03 4.00 7.50
CA PHE A 284 -18.43 2.73 7.86
C PHE A 284 -17.32 2.27 6.89
N MET A 285 -17.06 2.97 5.78
CA MET A 285 -15.85 2.78 4.96
C MET A 285 -14.63 3.56 5.48
N ALA A 286 -14.77 4.37 6.53
CA ALA A 286 -13.71 5.26 7.00
C ALA A 286 -12.43 4.53 7.45
N GLY A 287 -12.51 3.33 8.05
CA GLY A 287 -11.33 2.57 8.44
C GLY A 287 -10.48 2.15 7.23
N TRP A 288 -11.14 1.61 6.20
CA TRP A 288 -10.51 1.23 4.93
C TRP A 288 -9.84 2.41 4.21
N ASP A 289 -10.51 3.56 4.08
CA ASP A 289 -9.92 4.72 3.40
C ASP A 289 -8.86 5.43 4.27
N ILE A 290 -9.13 5.65 5.55
CA ILE A 290 -8.24 6.42 6.43
C ILE A 290 -6.99 5.61 6.82
N GLY A 291 -7.10 4.29 7.04
CA GLY A 291 -5.93 3.46 7.34
C GLY A 291 -4.91 3.42 6.20
N ARG A 292 -5.41 3.35 4.96
CA ARG A 292 -4.58 3.44 3.75
C ARG A 292 -3.99 4.85 3.56
N ALA A 293 -4.78 5.90 3.80
CA ALA A 293 -4.29 7.28 3.77
C ALA A 293 -3.21 7.55 4.84
N ALA A 294 -3.34 6.95 6.03
CA ALA A 294 -2.35 7.04 7.10
C ALA A 294 -1.04 6.32 6.71
N MET A 295 -1.13 5.13 6.11
CA MET A 295 0.06 4.41 5.61
C MET A 295 0.78 5.20 4.50
N LEU A 296 0.04 5.71 3.52
CA LEU A 296 0.58 6.60 2.47
C LEU A 296 1.26 7.85 3.07
N THR A 297 0.67 8.43 4.12
CA THR A 297 1.26 9.59 4.81
C THR A 297 2.61 9.25 5.46
N ARG A 298 2.71 8.09 6.13
CA ARG A 298 3.97 7.63 6.75
C ARG A 298 5.04 7.27 5.71
N TRP A 299 4.69 6.48 4.68
CA TRP A 299 5.60 6.23 3.55
C TRP A 299 6.02 7.53 2.86
N GLY A 300 5.13 8.51 2.73
CA GLY A 300 5.44 9.83 2.20
C GLY A 300 6.49 10.58 3.02
N CYS A 301 6.45 10.46 4.35
CA CYS A 301 7.47 11.01 5.24
C CYS A 301 8.81 10.28 5.08
N TYR A 302 8.79 8.96 5.18
CA TYR A 302 9.95 8.08 5.06
C TYR A 302 10.68 8.24 3.71
N LEU A 303 9.95 8.42 2.61
CA LEU A 303 10.53 8.69 1.29
C LEU A 303 10.98 10.15 1.07
N GLY A 304 10.91 10.99 2.10
CA GLY A 304 11.27 12.42 2.04
C GLY A 304 10.35 13.27 1.14
N TRP A 305 9.18 12.75 0.76
CA TRP A 305 8.20 13.48 -0.06
C TRP A 305 7.35 14.42 0.80
N LEU A 306 7.12 14.06 2.06
CA LEU A 306 6.54 14.89 3.11
C LEU A 306 7.61 15.21 4.15
N THR A 307 7.50 16.36 4.80
CA THR A 307 8.21 16.59 6.07
C THR A 307 7.42 15.99 7.23
N GLU A 308 8.12 15.61 8.30
CA GLU A 308 7.49 15.04 9.52
C GLU A 308 6.35 15.93 10.05
N SER A 309 6.54 17.26 10.08
CA SER A 309 5.50 18.20 10.51
C SER A 309 4.28 18.26 9.57
N GLU A 310 4.42 17.91 8.29
CA GLU A 310 3.29 17.77 7.37
C GLU A 310 2.59 16.42 7.57
N ALA A 311 3.35 15.36 7.77
CA ALA A 311 2.84 14.03 8.06
C ALA A 311 2.03 14.01 9.36
N VAL A 312 2.55 14.57 10.47
CA VAL A 312 1.82 14.74 11.73
C VAL A 312 0.54 15.55 11.54
N GLY A 313 0.56 16.61 10.73
CA GLY A 313 -0.62 17.42 10.43
C GLY A 313 -1.70 16.63 9.68
N ILE A 314 -1.31 15.90 8.64
CA ILE A 314 -2.22 15.04 7.85
C ILE A 314 -2.77 13.90 8.73
N LEU A 315 -1.92 13.22 9.50
CA LEU A 315 -2.34 12.17 10.44
C LEU A 315 -3.32 12.71 11.50
N TRP A 316 -3.17 13.98 11.94
CA TRP A 316 -4.12 14.62 12.84
C TRP A 316 -5.49 14.88 12.18
N ASP A 317 -5.52 15.41 10.95
CA ASP A 317 -6.77 15.62 10.20
C ASP A 317 -7.51 14.30 9.93
N LEU A 318 -6.76 13.28 9.47
CA LEU A 318 -7.25 11.90 9.30
C LEU A 318 -7.81 11.33 10.60
N SER A 319 -7.11 11.56 11.72
CA SER A 319 -7.54 11.16 13.06
C SER A 319 -8.82 11.84 13.52
N GLN A 320 -9.04 13.12 13.17
CA GLN A 320 -10.32 13.78 13.50
C GLN A 320 -11.47 13.20 12.66
N LYS A 321 -11.26 12.93 11.37
CA LYS A 321 -12.31 12.34 10.51
C LYS A 321 -12.73 10.94 10.97
N VAL A 322 -11.79 10.05 11.26
CA VAL A 322 -12.16 8.65 11.58
C VAL A 322 -12.94 8.52 12.90
N VAL A 323 -12.72 9.39 13.88
CA VAL A 323 -13.45 9.38 15.17
C VAL A 323 -14.80 10.12 15.13
N GLU A 324 -15.15 10.73 14.00
CA GLU A 324 -16.51 11.22 13.75
C GLU A 324 -17.42 10.11 13.22
N GLU A 325 -16.85 9.09 12.55
CA GLU A 325 -17.58 7.95 11.96
C GLU A 325 -17.49 6.67 12.82
N LEU A 326 -16.33 6.38 13.44
CA LEU A 326 -16.01 5.13 14.14
C LEU A 326 -15.61 5.33 15.62
N HIS A 327 -15.80 4.29 16.43
CA HIS A 327 -15.90 4.36 17.89
C HIS A 327 -14.93 3.44 18.66
N SER A 328 -14.25 2.52 17.96
CA SER A 328 -13.35 1.52 18.54
C SER A 328 -12.36 0.96 17.51
N TRP A 329 -11.26 0.36 17.97
CA TRP A 329 -10.31 -0.34 17.10
C TRP A 329 -10.91 -1.60 16.46
N ARG A 330 -11.82 -2.32 17.14
CA ARG A 330 -12.60 -3.40 16.51
C ARG A 330 -13.44 -2.91 15.33
N GLU A 331 -14.16 -1.79 15.50
CA GLU A 331 -14.97 -1.20 14.44
C GLU A 331 -14.10 -0.68 13.28
N PHE A 332 -12.91 -0.14 13.58
CA PHE A 332 -11.91 0.23 12.57
C PHE A 332 -11.42 -0.99 11.77
N ALA A 333 -11.14 -2.12 12.41
CA ALA A 333 -10.76 -3.36 11.74
C ALA A 333 -11.90 -3.98 10.92
N GLN A 334 -13.13 -3.98 11.45
CA GLN A 334 -14.34 -4.41 10.73
C GLN A 334 -14.59 -3.54 9.49
N SER A 335 -14.44 -2.23 9.61
CA SER A 335 -14.49 -1.26 8.51
C SER A 335 -13.41 -1.54 7.45
N TYR A 336 -12.19 -1.87 7.89
CA TYR A 336 -11.09 -2.22 6.99
C TYR A 336 -11.35 -3.53 6.21
N LEU A 337 -11.84 -4.57 6.88
CA LEU A 337 -12.29 -5.83 6.26
C LEU A 337 -13.41 -5.59 5.23
N PHE A 338 -14.41 -4.78 5.60
CA PHE A 338 -15.59 -4.49 4.80
C PHE A 338 -15.25 -3.74 3.50
N GLY A 339 -14.40 -2.71 3.58
CA GLY A 339 -13.88 -2.02 2.40
C GLY A 339 -12.89 -2.85 1.59
N GLY A 340 -12.10 -3.70 2.26
CA GLY A 340 -11.19 -4.65 1.63
C GLY A 340 -11.89 -5.67 0.74
N LEU A 341 -13.03 -6.24 1.19
CA LEU A 341 -13.83 -7.12 0.33
C LEU A 341 -14.45 -6.35 -0.86
N MET A 342 -15.00 -5.13 -0.63
CA MET A 342 -15.53 -4.33 -1.74
C MET A 342 -14.46 -4.04 -2.80
N TRP A 343 -13.20 -3.84 -2.37
CA TRP A 343 -12.08 -3.66 -3.29
C TRP A 343 -11.75 -4.93 -4.08
N LYS A 344 -11.54 -6.08 -3.44
CA LYS A 344 -11.25 -7.34 -4.16
C LYS A 344 -12.39 -7.75 -5.12
N LEU A 345 -13.65 -7.49 -4.76
CA LEU A 345 -14.81 -7.66 -5.65
C LEU A 345 -14.81 -6.75 -6.89
N LEU A 346 -14.20 -5.55 -6.79
CA LEU A 346 -14.00 -4.62 -7.92
C LEU A 346 -12.77 -5.00 -8.77
N CYS A 347 -11.76 -5.62 -8.17
CA CYS A 347 -10.62 -6.16 -8.91
C CYS A 347 -10.96 -7.43 -9.70
N GLY A 348 -12.04 -8.15 -9.34
CA GLY A 348 -12.30 -9.48 -9.87
C GLY A 348 -11.29 -10.51 -9.33
N ASP A 349 -10.77 -10.29 -8.13
CA ASP A 349 -9.68 -11.07 -7.55
C ASP A 349 -10.20 -12.22 -6.66
N SER A 350 -9.95 -13.45 -7.08
CA SER A 350 -10.43 -14.68 -6.45
C SER A 350 -9.79 -14.96 -5.08
N SER A 351 -8.60 -14.41 -4.80
CA SER A 351 -7.86 -14.53 -3.52
C SER A 351 -8.54 -13.83 -2.33
N ALA A 352 -9.68 -13.14 -2.57
CA ALA A 352 -10.41 -12.33 -1.59
C ALA A 352 -10.64 -13.01 -0.22
N GLY A 353 -10.83 -14.34 -0.20
CA GLY A 353 -10.98 -15.11 1.06
C GLY A 353 -9.70 -15.12 1.90
N SER A 354 -8.57 -15.43 1.26
CA SER A 354 -7.23 -15.39 1.87
C SER A 354 -6.89 -13.97 2.33
N TYR A 355 -7.18 -12.96 1.50
CA TYR A 355 -6.97 -11.55 1.80
C TYR A 355 -7.69 -11.08 3.09
N LEU A 356 -8.95 -11.50 3.29
CA LEU A 356 -9.68 -11.24 4.53
C LEU A 356 -9.06 -11.95 5.75
N GLY A 357 -8.48 -13.13 5.56
CA GLY A 357 -7.69 -13.84 6.58
C GLY A 357 -6.51 -13.00 7.07
N TYR A 358 -5.63 -12.57 6.14
CA TYR A 358 -4.46 -11.76 6.48
C TYR A 358 -4.81 -10.44 7.19
N ILE A 359 -5.89 -9.74 6.79
CA ILE A 359 -6.38 -8.56 7.52
C ILE A 359 -6.85 -8.93 8.94
N ALA A 360 -7.57 -10.05 9.09
CA ALA A 360 -8.10 -10.48 10.38
C ALA A 360 -6.99 -10.87 11.37
N ASP A 361 -5.94 -11.54 10.89
CA ASP A 361 -4.78 -11.91 11.68
C ASP A 361 -3.99 -10.66 12.10
N ALA A 362 -3.73 -9.73 11.17
CA ALA A 362 -3.09 -8.45 11.47
C ALA A 362 -3.89 -7.61 12.49
N ALA A 363 -5.22 -7.55 12.35
CA ALA A 363 -6.10 -6.88 13.32
C ALA A 363 -6.12 -7.60 14.69
N THR A 364 -6.01 -8.93 14.70
CA THR A 364 -5.95 -9.72 15.93
C THR A 364 -4.62 -9.50 16.66
N ASP A 365 -3.49 -9.47 15.96
CA ASP A 365 -2.17 -9.11 16.49
C ASP A 365 -2.18 -7.72 17.14
N LEU A 366 -2.81 -6.73 16.50
CA LEU A 366 -2.91 -5.36 17.01
C LEU A 366 -3.83 -5.26 18.25
N LEU A 367 -4.89 -6.07 18.34
CA LEU A 367 -5.85 -6.10 19.45
C LEU A 367 -5.43 -7.01 20.63
N THR A 368 -4.59 -8.01 20.40
CA THR A 368 -4.24 -9.02 21.41
C THR A 368 -2.74 -9.05 21.70
N GLY A 369 -1.93 -9.18 20.66
CA GLY A 369 -0.47 -9.31 20.68
C GLY A 369 0.01 -10.62 20.06
N LYS A 370 1.13 -10.60 19.32
CA LYS A 370 1.73 -11.78 18.65
C LYS A 370 2.13 -12.92 19.61
N SER A 371 2.28 -12.67 20.91
CA SER A 371 2.67 -13.67 21.91
C SER A 371 2.25 -13.29 23.33
N ASP A 372 2.31 -14.26 24.26
CA ASP A 372 2.04 -14.04 25.69
C ASP A 372 2.94 -12.97 26.36
N GLU A 373 4.06 -12.59 25.73
CA GLU A 373 5.04 -11.64 26.28
C GLU A 373 4.93 -10.22 25.71
N ASN A 374 4.16 -9.99 24.63
CA ASN A 374 4.02 -8.68 24.00
C ASN A 374 2.55 -8.33 23.68
N SER A 375 2.05 -7.22 24.19
CA SER A 375 0.69 -6.74 23.98
C SER A 375 0.51 -6.06 22.62
N GLY A 376 -0.68 -6.22 22.03
CA GLY A 376 -1.04 -5.56 20.77
C GLY A 376 -1.06 -4.03 20.89
N GLN A 377 -0.54 -3.31 19.91
CA GLN A 377 -0.36 -1.85 20.01
C GLN A 377 -1.66 -1.04 20.03
N TRP A 378 -2.79 -1.58 19.53
CA TRP A 378 -4.12 -0.98 19.72
C TRP A 378 -4.69 -1.28 21.11
N ARG A 379 -4.37 -2.46 21.68
CA ARG A 379 -4.73 -2.86 23.05
C ARG A 379 -4.10 -1.95 24.11
N ASP A 380 -2.87 -1.52 23.88
CA ASP A 380 -2.14 -0.62 24.77
C ASP A 380 -2.47 0.86 24.54
N PHE A 381 -3.16 1.20 23.45
CA PHE A 381 -3.43 2.58 23.05
C PHE A 381 -4.91 2.84 22.73
N ALA A 382 -5.71 2.99 23.78
CA ALA A 382 -7.16 3.10 23.72
C ALA A 382 -7.71 4.18 22.78
N TRP A 383 -8.79 3.84 22.07
CA TRP A 383 -9.48 4.71 21.11
C TRP A 383 -9.93 6.05 21.73
N PRO A 384 -9.98 7.17 20.97
CA PRO A 384 -10.52 8.44 21.45
C PRO A 384 -12.02 8.37 21.76
N ALA A 385 -12.38 8.51 23.04
CA ALA A 385 -13.78 8.61 23.46
C ALA A 385 -14.45 9.84 22.84
N GLN A 386 -15.64 9.63 22.25
CA GLN A 386 -16.47 10.71 21.70
C GLN A 386 -16.64 11.86 22.72
N ARG A 387 -16.46 13.09 22.24
CA ARG A 387 -16.82 14.28 23.01
C ARG A 387 -18.33 14.36 23.12
N LYS A 388 -18.87 14.05 24.30
CA LYS A 388 -20.29 14.28 24.63
C LYS A 388 -20.61 15.76 24.48
N ILE A 389 -21.23 16.15 23.36
CA ILE A 389 -21.74 17.50 23.10
C ILE A 389 -23.01 17.70 23.93
N GLY A 390 -22.83 17.79 25.25
CA GLY A 390 -23.89 18.09 26.19
C GLY A 390 -24.28 19.57 26.10
N PHE A 391 -25.36 19.87 25.40
CA PHE A 391 -26.14 21.06 25.69
C PHE A 391 -26.76 20.88 27.08
N ALA A 392 -26.39 21.77 28.02
CA ALA A 392 -26.86 21.81 29.40
C ALA A 392 -27.79 23.00 29.64
#